data_AF-A0A9N9X6Y8-F1
#
_entry.id   AF-A0A9N9X6Y8-F1
#
_cell.length_a   1.000
_cell.length_b   1.000
_cell.length_c   1.000
_cell.angle_alpha   90.00
_cell.angle_beta   90.00
_cell.angle_gamma   90.00
#
_symmetry.space_group_name_H-M   'P 1'
#
loop_
_entity.id
_entity.type
_entity.pdbx_description
1 polymer ?
#
loop_
_entity_poly.entity_id
_entity_poly.type
_entity_poly.pdbx_seq_one_letter_code
_entity_poly.pdbx_strand_id
1 'polypeptide(L)'
;MEDDDHDELLQCTDDESLSETEDQCLPMDKPEENYTQNLSYFSHTKIEFLTTKLTLIFSTTVMLVLLPLYIDSINVKGNVYSLILTNTVISTVIFVITMVIAKFFCEKYRNVKVLNFPIKFWKLLQLSGVYFLCGFMIIYALDRKRVVCHLQDPIKGIVLVFSLLYYFFFCRKLMGLQRIFSATTIVVGIFITVDYGLCDEFRCRGYEREKISEDTGAWSGQTHAIWTTIYIAGLAVFAAYFTLLDRYILANNDQDIQNITIPSTFLSTVSRSVSFPHNSSMPPPQFIGNSPNCTTHLTKKQSVVHLAMWIHLFGIVFILAMFWTDFFPEVGKGENASDFWNHTISGIACHFQKPLPPNMGQFPCGNVFIFSWLFMCSYVLFVVMSIKFLILTQSAVYTIASMSTSLPLVGIWWSLFHVSPHTIGLLVWSPSITGELICGLLGLPIILVGLFLLYKAHLKDYQFSRHNSRYVDSTTLVRLASENSKQ
;
A
#
# COMPACT_ATOMS: atom_id res chain seq x y z
N MET A 1 23.52 25.99 -66.28
CA MET A 1 24.14 24.83 -65.61
C MET A 1 24.09 25.19 -64.14
N GLU A 2 23.36 24.38 -63.36
CA GLU A 2 23.20 24.41 -61.90
C GLU A 2 22.30 25.57 -61.41
N ASP A 3 20.99 25.34 -61.22
CA ASP A 3 20.26 24.56 -60.18
C ASP A 3 20.15 25.39 -58.89
N ASP A 4 19.02 26.07 -58.68
CA ASP A 4 17.81 25.61 -57.97
C ASP A 4 17.98 25.63 -56.45
N ASP A 5 17.24 26.53 -55.77
CA ASP A 5 16.27 26.08 -54.77
C ASP A 5 15.30 27.20 -54.38
N HIS A 6 14.03 26.84 -54.48
CA HIS A 6 12.84 27.65 -54.33
C HIS A 6 12.52 27.96 -52.85
N ASP A 7 12.49 29.24 -52.50
CA ASP A 7 11.72 29.78 -51.38
C ASP A 7 10.27 30.02 -51.84
N GLU A 8 9.35 29.08 -51.58
CA GLU A 8 7.91 29.35 -51.65
C GLU A 8 7.28 29.43 -50.26
N LEU A 9 7.01 30.68 -49.92
CA LEU A 9 6.13 31.23 -48.89
C LEU A 9 4.87 30.39 -48.61
N LEU A 10 4.79 29.81 -47.42
CA LEU A 10 3.52 29.42 -46.83
C LEU A 10 2.94 30.59 -46.04
N GLN A 11 1.90 31.16 -46.64
CA GLN A 11 1.06 32.24 -46.20
C GLN A 11 0.19 31.76 -45.02
N CYS A 12 0.48 32.22 -43.81
CA CYS A 12 -0.45 32.11 -42.69
C CYS A 12 -1.56 33.15 -42.88
N THR A 13 -2.74 32.71 -43.27
CA THR A 13 -3.98 33.48 -43.08
C THR A 13 -4.62 33.04 -41.77
N ASP A 14 -4.65 33.98 -40.83
CA ASP A 14 -5.53 33.98 -39.67
C ASP A 14 -6.99 34.07 -40.14
N ASP A 15 -7.84 33.16 -39.66
CA ASP A 15 -9.27 33.43 -39.55
C ASP A 15 -9.83 32.67 -38.34
N GLU A 16 -10.11 33.43 -37.28
CA GLU A 16 -10.97 33.04 -36.18
C GLU A 16 -12.38 32.75 -36.71
N SER A 17 -12.84 31.51 -36.59
CA SER A 17 -14.27 31.24 -36.45
C SER A 17 -14.51 30.18 -35.38
N LEU A 18 -15.02 30.66 -34.26
CA LEU A 18 -15.65 29.89 -33.21
C LEU A 18 -16.75 28.99 -33.81
N SER A 19 -16.52 27.68 -33.77
CA SER A 19 -17.63 26.72 -33.67
C SER A 19 -17.26 25.61 -32.68
N GLU A 20 -18.01 25.58 -31.58
CA GLU A 20 -18.05 24.50 -30.62
C GLU A 20 -18.60 23.26 -31.31
N THR A 21 -17.76 22.38 -31.85
CA THR A 21 -18.14 21.00 -32.27
C THR A 21 -16.93 20.09 -32.56
N GLU A 22 -15.93 20.04 -31.67
CA GLU A 22 -14.80 19.09 -31.79
C GLU A 22 -14.98 17.77 -31.01
N ASP A 23 -16.21 17.23 -30.96
CA ASP A 23 -16.49 15.92 -30.33
C ASP A 23 -16.81 14.80 -31.34
N GLN A 24 -16.59 15.00 -32.64
CA GLN A 24 -16.90 14.00 -33.66
C GLN A 24 -15.78 13.82 -34.68
N CYS A 25 -14.63 13.31 -34.23
CA CYS A 25 -13.67 12.59 -35.08
C CYS A 25 -12.93 11.54 -34.24
N LEU A 26 -13.67 10.57 -33.68
CA LEU A 26 -13.06 9.31 -33.25
C LEU A 26 -12.94 8.41 -34.49
N PRO A 27 -11.72 8.06 -34.96
CA PRO A 27 -11.59 7.07 -36.01
C PRO A 27 -12.11 5.72 -35.49
N MET A 28 -13.05 5.13 -36.24
CA MET A 28 -13.53 3.78 -36.02
C MET A 28 -12.38 2.77 -36.06
N ASP A 29 -12.29 2.00 -34.98
CA ASP A 29 -11.89 0.60 -34.89
C ASP A 29 -10.65 0.14 -35.69
N LYS A 30 -9.49 0.20 -35.02
CA LYS A 30 -8.55 -0.92 -35.08
C LYS A 30 -8.95 -1.91 -33.98
N PRO A 31 -9.04 -3.23 -34.26
CA PRO A 31 -9.11 -4.20 -33.20
C PRO A 31 -7.75 -4.20 -32.51
N GLU A 32 -7.63 -3.47 -31.40
CA GLU A 32 -6.61 -3.81 -30.40
C GLU A 32 -6.79 -5.30 -30.12
N GLU A 33 -5.71 -6.09 -30.30
CA GLU A 33 -5.70 -7.49 -29.95
C GLU A 33 -6.18 -7.62 -28.50
N ASN A 34 -7.45 -7.99 -28.37
CA ASN A 34 -8.16 -8.12 -27.12
C ASN A 34 -7.55 -9.29 -26.34
N TYR A 35 -6.47 -9.02 -25.61
CA TYR A 35 -6.18 -9.72 -24.37
C TYR A 35 -7.22 -9.27 -23.35
N THR A 36 -8.47 -9.69 -23.56
CA THR A 36 -9.58 -9.53 -22.63
C THR A 36 -9.34 -10.46 -21.45
N GLN A 37 -8.45 -10.02 -20.55
CA GLN A 37 -8.54 -10.48 -19.17
C GLN A 37 -9.87 -9.93 -18.64
N ASN A 38 -10.86 -10.82 -18.46
CA ASN A 38 -12.12 -10.50 -17.80
C ASN A 38 -11.85 -10.21 -16.31
N LEU A 39 -11.25 -9.05 -16.00
CA LEU A 39 -11.22 -8.56 -14.62
C LEU A 39 -12.65 -8.15 -14.24
N SER A 40 -13.30 -8.99 -13.44
CA SER A 40 -14.53 -8.61 -12.77
C SER A 40 -14.18 -7.66 -11.62
N TYR A 41 -14.41 -6.35 -11.81
CA TYR A 41 -14.25 -5.39 -10.72
C TYR A 41 -15.41 -5.51 -9.73
N PHE A 42 -15.12 -5.31 -8.44
CA PHE A 42 -16.16 -5.20 -7.43
C PHE A 42 -16.97 -3.93 -7.66
N SER A 43 -18.29 -4.05 -7.75
CA SER A 43 -19.17 -2.88 -7.82
C SER A 43 -19.00 -2.01 -6.58
N HIS A 44 -18.61 -0.75 -6.79
CA HIS A 44 -18.40 0.24 -5.75
C HIS A 44 -18.82 1.62 -6.23
N THR A 45 -19.13 2.51 -5.28
CA THR A 45 -19.44 3.91 -5.58
C THR A 45 -18.15 4.74 -5.61
N LYS A 46 -18.13 5.83 -6.38
CA LYS A 46 -17.00 6.78 -6.40
C LYS A 46 -16.69 7.33 -5.00
N ILE A 47 -17.74 7.57 -4.20
CA ILE A 47 -17.62 8.06 -2.82
C ILE A 47 -16.92 7.01 -1.96
N GLU A 48 -17.36 5.74 -2.01
CA GLU A 48 -16.72 4.67 -1.24
C GLU A 48 -15.22 4.52 -1.58
N PHE A 49 -14.89 4.61 -2.87
CA PHE A 49 -13.51 4.56 -3.34
C PHE A 49 -12.67 5.71 -2.77
N LEU A 50 -13.15 6.95 -2.92
CA LEU A 50 -12.44 8.14 -2.48
C LEU A 50 -12.30 8.17 -0.95
N THR A 51 -13.36 7.86 -0.21
CA THR A 51 -13.32 7.78 1.25
C THR A 51 -12.31 6.73 1.71
N THR A 52 -12.34 5.52 1.13
CA THR A 52 -11.38 4.46 1.47
C THR A 52 -9.94 4.90 1.20
N LYS A 53 -9.68 5.57 0.07
CA LYS A 53 -8.36 6.12 -0.29
C LYS A 53 -7.89 7.18 0.70
N LEU A 54 -8.75 8.16 1.03
CA LEU A 54 -8.41 9.24 1.96
C LEU A 54 -8.18 8.71 3.37
N THR A 55 -9.01 7.77 3.85
CA THR A 55 -8.79 7.13 5.16
C THR A 55 -7.50 6.30 5.17
N LEU A 56 -7.14 5.65 4.07
CA LEU A 56 -5.86 4.94 3.94
C LEU A 56 -4.67 5.89 4.05
N ILE A 57 -4.68 7.01 3.31
CA ILE A 57 -3.63 8.04 3.38
C ILE A 57 -3.54 8.60 4.81
N PHE A 58 -4.68 8.99 5.38
CA PHE A 58 -4.74 9.55 6.72
C PHE A 58 -4.21 8.59 7.80
N SER A 59 -4.71 7.35 7.82
CA SER A 59 -4.25 6.34 8.80
C SER A 59 -2.77 6.01 8.65
N THR A 60 -2.26 5.94 7.42
CA THR A 60 -0.83 5.72 7.15
C THR A 60 0.01 6.90 7.65
N THR A 61 -0.41 8.15 7.40
CA THR A 61 0.29 9.36 7.89
C THR A 61 0.35 9.37 9.42
N VAL A 62 -0.78 9.12 10.09
CA VAL A 62 -0.85 9.08 11.55
C VAL A 62 0.05 7.98 12.11
N MET A 63 0.08 6.79 11.49
CA MET A 63 0.98 5.71 11.91
C MET A 63 2.45 6.09 11.74
N LEU A 64 2.84 6.73 10.64
CA LEU A 64 4.23 7.11 10.40
C LEU A 64 4.72 8.20 11.36
N VAL A 65 3.83 9.09 11.80
CA VAL A 65 4.12 10.08 12.85
C VAL A 65 4.20 9.42 14.24
N LEU A 66 3.27 8.52 14.56
CA LEU A 66 3.15 7.95 15.91
C LEU A 66 4.13 6.81 16.20
N LEU A 67 4.45 5.96 15.21
CA LEU A 67 5.36 4.82 15.37
C LEU A 67 6.68 5.20 16.04
N PRO A 68 7.42 6.23 15.56
CA PRO A 68 8.65 6.61 16.21
C PRO A 68 8.49 7.09 17.66
N LEU A 69 7.48 7.93 17.92
CA LEU A 69 7.18 8.42 19.27
C LEU A 69 6.81 7.29 20.23
N TYR A 70 6.12 6.29 19.70
CA TYR A 70 5.72 5.11 20.44
C TYR A 70 6.91 4.20 20.75
N ILE A 71 7.80 3.95 19.78
CA ILE A 71 9.04 3.19 20.00
C ILE A 71 9.93 3.88 21.05
N ASP A 72 10.13 5.19 20.92
CA ASP A 72 10.96 5.95 21.87
C ASP A 72 10.36 5.90 23.29
N SER A 73 9.03 6.00 23.40
CA SER A 73 8.33 5.93 24.69
C SER A 73 8.35 4.55 25.33
N ILE A 74 8.11 3.47 24.57
CA ILE A 74 8.11 2.10 25.13
C ILE A 74 9.52 1.72 25.56
N ASN A 75 10.55 2.25 24.89
CA ASN A 75 11.92 1.90 25.15
C ASN A 75 12.47 2.35 26.51
N VAL A 76 11.74 3.18 27.24
CA VAL A 76 12.13 3.62 28.60
C VAL A 76 12.03 2.48 29.63
N LYS A 77 11.00 1.63 29.54
CA LYS A 77 10.78 0.52 30.50
C LYS A 77 10.54 -0.83 29.86
N GLY A 78 9.97 -0.83 28.66
CA GLY A 78 9.66 -2.03 27.90
C GLY A 78 10.71 -2.37 26.85
N ASN A 79 10.38 -3.40 26.08
CA ASN A 79 11.09 -3.81 24.88
C ASN A 79 10.16 -3.69 23.66
N VAL A 80 10.76 -3.68 22.47
CA VAL A 80 10.02 -3.65 21.20
C VAL A 80 9.16 -4.90 21.00
N TYR A 81 9.58 -6.05 21.55
CA TYR A 81 8.76 -7.26 21.55
C TYR A 81 7.39 -7.04 22.20
N SER A 82 7.35 -6.40 23.38
CA SER A 82 6.09 -6.08 24.07
C SER A 82 5.17 -5.15 23.27
N LEU A 83 5.74 -4.21 22.51
CA LEU A 83 5.00 -3.32 21.60
C LEU A 83 4.31 -4.14 20.51
N ILE A 84 5.05 -5.03 19.84
CA ILE A 84 4.53 -5.88 18.75
C ILE A 84 3.46 -6.84 19.29
N LEU A 85 3.74 -7.50 20.41
CA LEU A 85 2.83 -8.45 21.04
C LEU A 85 1.53 -7.77 21.48
N THR A 86 1.62 -6.67 22.23
CA THR A 86 0.44 -5.95 22.74
C THR A 86 -0.41 -5.41 21.60
N ASN A 87 0.22 -4.77 20.60
CA ASN A 87 -0.49 -4.24 19.44
C ASN A 87 -1.21 -5.34 18.64
N THR A 88 -0.58 -6.51 18.50
CA THR A 88 -1.18 -7.62 17.76
C THR A 88 -2.31 -8.30 18.53
N VAL A 89 -2.16 -8.49 19.84
CA VAL A 89 -3.21 -9.07 20.69
C VAL A 89 -4.43 -8.17 20.72
N ILE A 90 -4.25 -6.88 20.98
CA ILE A 90 -5.35 -5.91 21.04
C ILE A 90 -6.04 -5.78 19.67
N SER A 91 -5.28 -5.66 18.58
CA SER A 91 -5.88 -5.59 17.23
C SER A 91 -6.63 -6.87 16.87
N THR A 92 -6.12 -8.05 17.24
CA THR A 92 -6.84 -9.32 17.06
C THR A 92 -8.17 -9.32 17.81
N VAL A 93 -8.18 -8.88 19.07
CA VAL A 93 -9.40 -8.75 19.87
C VAL A 93 -10.39 -7.78 19.22
N ILE A 94 -9.92 -6.62 18.75
CA ILE A 94 -10.76 -5.64 18.04
C ILE A 94 -11.35 -6.24 16.76
N PHE A 95 -10.57 -6.99 15.97
CA PHE A 95 -11.07 -7.65 14.76
C PHE A 95 -12.09 -8.74 15.08
N VAL A 96 -11.88 -9.54 16.13
CA VAL A 96 -12.84 -10.55 16.58
C VAL A 96 -14.15 -9.88 17.02
N ILE A 97 -14.08 -8.85 17.85
CA ILE A 97 -15.26 -8.09 18.31
C ILE A 97 -15.99 -7.47 17.11
N THR A 98 -15.26 -6.83 16.20
CA THR A 98 -15.84 -6.22 15.00
C THR A 98 -16.52 -7.26 14.10
N MET A 99 -15.94 -8.45 13.96
CA MET A 99 -16.55 -9.56 13.22
C MET A 99 -17.81 -10.10 13.89
N VAL A 100 -17.81 -10.23 15.22
CA VAL A 100 -18.99 -10.66 15.99
C VAL A 100 -20.11 -9.64 15.83
N ILE A 101 -19.82 -8.34 16.03
CA ILE A 101 -20.77 -7.24 15.82
C ILE A 101 -21.29 -7.26 14.38
N ALA A 102 -20.41 -7.32 13.38
CA ALA A 102 -20.81 -7.35 11.97
C ALA A 102 -21.71 -8.55 11.65
N LYS A 103 -21.49 -9.71 12.27
CA LYS A 103 -22.33 -10.90 12.09
C LYS A 103 -23.74 -10.71 12.67
N PHE A 104 -23.87 -9.99 13.79
CA PHE A 104 -25.16 -9.72 14.42
C PHE A 104 -25.94 -8.59 13.73
N PHE A 105 -25.26 -7.52 13.32
CA PHE A 105 -25.92 -6.30 12.83
C PHE A 105 -26.01 -6.19 11.30
N CYS A 106 -25.21 -6.96 10.54
CA CYS A 106 -25.23 -6.88 9.08
C CYS A 106 -25.67 -8.20 8.46
N GLU A 107 -26.83 -8.18 7.78
CA GLU A 107 -27.37 -9.35 7.08
C GLU A 107 -26.37 -10.00 6.12
N LYS A 108 -25.57 -9.16 5.45
CA LYS A 108 -24.51 -9.57 4.54
C LYS A 108 -23.47 -10.50 5.17
N TYR A 109 -23.18 -10.36 6.46
CA TYR A 109 -22.19 -11.16 7.17
C TYR A 109 -22.79 -12.30 7.99
N ARG A 110 -24.12 -12.40 8.08
CA ARG A 110 -24.83 -13.42 8.88
C ARG A 110 -24.46 -14.84 8.47
N ASN A 111 -24.27 -15.07 7.17
CA ASN A 111 -23.93 -16.38 6.58
C ASN A 111 -22.42 -16.67 6.52
N VAL A 112 -21.57 -15.76 7.01
CA VAL A 112 -20.12 -16.00 7.02
C VAL A 112 -19.77 -16.99 8.13
N LYS A 113 -19.26 -18.16 7.73
CA LYS A 113 -18.69 -19.14 8.66
C LYS A 113 -17.36 -18.60 9.19
N VAL A 114 -17.39 -17.94 10.35
CA VAL A 114 -16.23 -17.26 10.98
C VAL A 114 -15.05 -18.21 11.17
N LEU A 115 -15.32 -19.47 11.52
CA LEU A 115 -14.30 -20.52 11.72
C LEU A 115 -13.69 -21.04 10.42
N ASN A 116 -14.29 -20.77 9.27
CA ASN A 116 -13.71 -21.19 7.99
C ASN A 116 -12.63 -20.19 7.58
N PHE A 117 -11.51 -20.70 7.08
CA PHE A 117 -10.46 -19.86 6.53
C PHE A 117 -10.93 -19.13 5.27
N PRO A 118 -10.68 -17.81 5.13
CA PRO A 118 -11.06 -17.05 3.95
C PRO A 118 -10.21 -17.41 2.72
N ILE A 119 -9.03 -17.97 2.93
CA ILE A 119 -8.08 -18.46 1.91
C ILE A 119 -7.57 -19.84 2.37
N LYS A 120 -7.03 -20.65 1.45
CA LYS A 120 -6.34 -21.92 1.80
C LYS A 120 -5.34 -21.71 2.94
N PHE A 121 -5.33 -22.61 3.92
CA PHE A 121 -4.55 -22.52 5.16
C PHE A 121 -3.08 -22.13 4.92
N TRP A 122 -2.36 -22.86 4.05
CA TRP A 122 -0.95 -22.62 3.79
C TRP A 122 -0.66 -21.23 3.19
N LYS A 123 -1.55 -20.72 2.32
CA LYS A 123 -1.41 -19.38 1.74
C LYS A 123 -1.62 -18.30 2.82
N LEU A 124 -2.59 -18.52 3.71
CA LEU A 124 -2.90 -17.62 4.81
C LEU A 124 -1.76 -17.59 5.85
N LEU A 125 -1.19 -18.75 6.16
CA LEU A 125 -0.02 -18.88 7.03
C LEU A 125 1.20 -18.15 6.43
N GLN A 126 1.47 -18.36 5.13
CA GLN A 126 2.54 -17.64 4.43
C GLN A 126 2.31 -16.12 4.43
N LEU A 127 1.09 -15.68 4.12
CA LEU A 127 0.74 -14.26 4.09
C LEU A 127 0.93 -13.60 5.47
N SER A 128 0.48 -14.27 6.54
CA SER A 128 0.70 -13.81 7.92
C SER A 128 2.19 -13.81 8.27
N GLY A 129 2.93 -14.88 7.96
CA GLY A 129 4.36 -14.97 8.21
C GLY A 129 5.15 -13.84 7.55
N VAL A 130 4.88 -13.54 6.27
CA VAL A 130 5.54 -12.42 5.55
C VAL A 130 5.18 -11.08 6.18
N TYR A 131 3.91 -10.86 6.53
CA TYR A 131 3.44 -9.61 7.16
C TYR A 131 4.09 -9.34 8.51
N PHE A 132 4.13 -10.34 9.40
CA PHE A 132 4.75 -10.17 10.71
C PHE A 132 6.27 -10.14 10.60
N LEU A 133 6.88 -10.92 9.71
CA LEU A 133 8.33 -10.86 9.47
C LEU A 133 8.77 -9.45 9.04
N CYS A 134 8.07 -8.79 8.10
CA CYS A 134 8.42 -7.41 7.76
C CYS A 134 8.22 -6.45 8.93
N GLY A 135 7.15 -6.64 9.73
CA GLY A 135 6.92 -5.84 10.94
C GLY A 135 8.06 -6.00 11.95
N PHE A 136 8.52 -7.22 12.20
CA PHE A 136 9.66 -7.50 13.06
C PHE A 136 10.93 -6.81 12.54
N MET A 137 11.28 -7.00 11.27
CA MET A 137 12.48 -6.39 10.66
C MET A 137 12.46 -4.87 10.76
N ILE A 138 11.32 -4.24 10.44
CA ILE A 138 11.15 -2.78 10.46
C ILE A 138 11.26 -2.26 11.90
N ILE A 139 10.51 -2.83 12.84
CA ILE A 139 10.42 -2.27 14.20
C ILE A 139 11.73 -2.53 14.98
N TYR A 140 12.37 -3.71 14.83
CA TYR A 140 13.67 -3.96 15.46
C TYR A 140 14.80 -3.13 14.86
N ALA A 141 14.73 -2.78 13.56
CA ALA A 141 15.69 -1.87 12.96
C ALA A 141 15.51 -0.42 13.45
N LEU A 142 14.29 -0.01 13.78
CA LEU A 142 14.02 1.30 14.37
C LEU A 142 14.27 1.36 15.88
N ASP A 143 14.43 0.21 16.54
CA ASP A 143 14.74 0.12 17.96
C ASP A 143 16.03 0.88 18.32
N ARG A 144 16.05 1.52 19.50
CA ARG A 144 17.24 2.18 20.07
C ARG A 144 18.00 3.06 19.08
N LYS A 145 17.28 3.73 18.16
CA LYS A 145 17.83 4.60 17.11
C LYS A 145 18.91 3.93 16.23
N ARG A 146 18.80 2.62 15.97
CA ARG A 146 19.76 1.88 15.13
C ARG A 146 19.78 2.33 13.66
N VAL A 147 18.66 2.84 13.15
CA VAL A 147 18.63 3.51 11.85
C VAL A 147 18.58 5.01 12.07
N VAL A 148 19.52 5.73 11.46
CA VAL A 148 19.66 7.17 11.62
C VAL A 148 18.40 7.87 11.10
N CYS A 149 17.88 8.81 11.88
CA CYS A 149 16.58 9.42 11.66
C CYS A 149 16.40 10.03 10.26
N HIS A 150 17.36 10.83 9.79
CA HIS A 150 17.30 11.50 8.49
C HIS A 150 17.18 10.52 7.31
N LEU A 151 17.68 9.28 7.46
CA LEU A 151 17.58 8.23 6.44
C LEU A 151 16.25 7.48 6.45
N GLN A 152 15.48 7.52 7.54
CA GLN A 152 14.29 6.67 7.70
C GLN A 152 13.23 6.98 6.63
N ASP A 153 12.89 8.26 6.44
CA ASP A 153 11.82 8.66 5.52
C ASP A 153 12.19 8.51 4.04
N PRO A 154 13.41 8.87 3.60
CA PRO A 154 13.86 8.58 2.24
C PRO A 154 13.85 7.10 1.90
N ILE A 155 14.31 6.25 2.82
CA ILE A 155 14.35 4.79 2.61
C ILE A 155 12.92 4.22 2.48
N LYS A 156 11.92 4.75 3.20
CA LYS A 156 10.52 4.34 3.03
C LYS A 156 10.00 4.61 1.62
N GLY A 157 10.49 5.65 0.94
CA GLY A 157 10.13 5.95 -0.45
C GLY A 157 10.44 4.82 -1.44
N ILE A 158 11.47 4.01 -1.14
CA ILE A 158 11.91 2.89 -1.98
C ILE A 158 10.86 1.75 -2.02
N VAL A 159 9.94 1.68 -1.05
CA VAL A 159 8.86 0.66 -1.02
C VAL A 159 8.06 0.66 -2.33
N LEU A 160 7.79 1.82 -2.92
CA LEU A 160 7.05 1.90 -4.18
C LEU A 160 7.85 1.30 -5.35
N VAL A 161 9.17 1.50 -5.38
CA VAL A 161 10.07 0.92 -6.39
C VAL A 161 10.07 -0.61 -6.26
N PHE A 162 10.21 -1.15 -5.04
CA PHE A 162 10.11 -2.60 -4.82
C PHE A 162 8.75 -3.15 -5.22
N SER A 163 7.65 -2.43 -4.95
CA SER A 163 6.31 -2.83 -5.36
C SER A 163 6.18 -2.97 -6.88
N LEU A 164 6.73 -2.01 -7.65
CA LEU A 164 6.77 -2.07 -9.11
C LEU A 164 7.58 -3.28 -9.62
N LEU A 165 8.76 -3.51 -9.05
CA LEU A 165 9.60 -4.66 -9.39
C LEU A 165 8.86 -5.98 -9.12
N TYR A 166 8.29 -6.14 -7.93
CA TYR A 166 7.55 -7.35 -7.59
C TYR A 166 6.30 -7.54 -8.43
N TYR A 167 5.59 -6.48 -8.76
CA TYR A 167 4.45 -6.56 -9.66
C TYR A 167 4.86 -7.09 -11.04
N PHE A 168 5.96 -6.57 -11.59
CA PHE A 168 6.49 -7.01 -12.89
C PHE A 168 6.89 -8.49 -12.87
N PHE A 169 7.64 -8.93 -11.86
CA PHE A 169 8.14 -10.31 -11.78
C PHE A 169 7.07 -11.34 -11.39
N PHE A 170 6.21 -11.03 -10.42
CA PHE A 170 5.32 -12.01 -9.80
C PHE A 170 3.89 -11.99 -10.32
N CYS A 171 3.35 -10.83 -10.68
CA CYS A 171 1.98 -10.77 -11.21
C CYS A 171 1.92 -11.11 -12.70
N ARG A 172 3.04 -10.96 -13.44
CA ARG A 172 3.15 -11.18 -14.90
C ARG A 172 2.05 -10.48 -15.74
N LYS A 173 1.30 -9.57 -15.14
CA LYS A 173 0.31 -8.73 -15.82
C LYS A 173 1.06 -7.51 -16.35
N LEU A 174 1.06 -7.33 -17.67
CA LEU A 174 1.59 -6.13 -18.26
C LEU A 174 0.76 -4.94 -17.77
N MET A 175 1.40 -4.08 -16.99
CA MET A 175 0.80 -2.84 -16.57
C MET A 175 0.70 -1.93 -17.80
N GLY A 176 -0.50 -1.43 -18.10
CA GLY A 176 -0.67 -0.51 -19.23
C GLY A 176 0.30 0.67 -19.13
N LEU A 177 0.81 1.14 -20.27
CA LEU A 177 1.82 2.19 -20.35
C LEU A 177 1.42 3.44 -19.54
N GLN A 178 0.15 3.86 -19.60
CA GLN A 178 -0.37 4.96 -18.80
C GLN A 178 -0.17 4.76 -17.28
N ARG A 179 -0.38 3.54 -16.77
CA ARG A 179 -0.24 3.22 -15.35
C ARG A 179 1.24 3.21 -14.93
N ILE A 180 2.15 2.76 -15.81
CA ILE A 180 3.60 2.82 -15.57
C ILE A 180 4.07 4.27 -15.51
N PHE A 181 3.68 5.10 -16.47
CA PHE A 181 4.00 6.53 -16.45
C PHE A 181 3.45 7.20 -15.18
N SER A 182 2.20 6.92 -14.82
CA SER A 182 1.59 7.47 -13.60
C SER A 182 2.34 7.05 -12.33
N ALA A 183 2.72 5.77 -12.21
CA ALA A 183 3.48 5.28 -11.07
C ALA A 183 4.89 5.90 -11.02
N THR A 184 5.53 6.08 -12.17
CA THR A 184 6.85 6.73 -12.29
C THR A 184 6.77 8.20 -11.88
N THR A 185 5.72 8.93 -12.27
CA THR A 185 5.47 10.30 -11.80
C THR A 185 5.36 10.36 -10.28
N ILE A 186 4.68 9.39 -9.65
CA ILE A 186 4.59 9.30 -8.18
C ILE A 186 5.96 9.03 -7.57
N VAL A 187 6.75 8.12 -8.13
CA VAL A 187 8.13 7.83 -7.68
C VAL A 187 8.98 9.10 -7.73
N VAL A 188 8.97 9.84 -8.83
CA VAL A 188 9.70 11.12 -8.98
C VAL A 188 9.24 12.13 -7.92
N GLY A 189 7.93 12.28 -7.72
CA GLY A 189 7.40 13.18 -6.69
C GLY A 189 7.83 12.79 -5.28
N ILE A 190 7.86 11.49 -4.96
CA ILE A 190 8.37 10.98 -3.67
C ILE A 190 9.85 11.29 -3.52
N PHE A 191 10.67 11.06 -4.56
CA PHE A 191 12.09 11.39 -4.53
C PHE A 191 12.30 12.87 -4.24
N ILE A 192 11.61 13.77 -4.95
CA ILE A 192 11.68 15.22 -4.70
C ILE A 192 11.33 15.55 -3.25
N THR A 193 10.30 14.92 -2.70
CA THR A 193 9.89 15.12 -1.30
C THR A 193 10.97 14.71 -0.29
N VAL A 194 11.63 13.57 -0.50
CA VAL A 194 12.54 12.99 0.49
C VAL A 194 14.01 13.36 0.28
N ASP A 195 14.36 13.92 -0.88
CA ASP A 195 15.74 14.25 -1.27
C ASP A 195 16.42 15.19 -0.25
N TYR A 196 15.69 16.19 0.24
CA TYR A 196 16.23 17.10 1.25
C TYR A 196 16.59 16.38 2.55
N GLY A 197 15.78 15.43 2.99
CA GLY A 197 16.05 14.64 4.20
C GLY A 197 17.30 13.75 4.07
N LEU A 198 17.68 13.36 2.85
CA LEU A 198 18.96 12.68 2.61
C LEU A 198 20.16 13.62 2.75
N CYS A 199 19.98 14.90 2.42
CA CYS A 199 21.04 15.89 2.42
C CYS A 199 21.18 16.63 3.76
N ASP A 200 20.12 16.68 4.57
CA ASP A 200 20.12 17.36 5.87
C ASP A 200 20.41 16.40 7.03
N GLU A 201 21.70 16.21 7.32
CA GLU A 201 22.15 15.36 8.42
C GLU A 201 21.89 15.97 9.81
N PHE A 202 21.55 17.26 9.90
CA PHE A 202 21.41 18.00 11.15
C PHE A 202 19.96 18.09 11.62
N ARG A 203 18.98 17.72 10.82
CA ARG A 203 17.57 17.79 11.21
C ARG A 203 16.91 16.43 11.35
N CYS A 204 16.09 16.26 12.38
CA CYS A 204 15.29 15.04 12.58
C CYS A 204 13.96 15.40 13.24
N ARG A 205 12.83 15.09 12.58
CA ARG A 205 11.47 15.23 13.15
C ARG A 205 11.20 16.62 13.75
N GLY A 206 11.64 17.66 13.04
CA GLY A 206 11.46 19.05 13.47
C GLY A 206 12.51 19.58 14.46
N TYR A 207 13.45 18.75 14.91
CA TYR A 207 14.57 19.18 15.77
C TYR A 207 15.84 19.43 14.96
N GLU A 208 16.47 20.57 15.21
CA GLU A 208 17.82 20.90 14.75
C GLU A 208 18.84 20.32 15.73
N ARG A 209 19.96 19.80 15.19
CA ARG A 209 21.01 19.12 15.95
C ARG A 209 22.33 19.84 15.76
N GLU A 210 23.09 19.97 16.84
CA GLU A 210 24.47 20.45 16.78
C GLU A 210 25.45 19.32 16.43
N LYS A 211 25.13 18.06 16.80
CA LYS A 211 26.01 16.90 16.60
C LYS A 211 25.25 15.63 16.19
N ILE A 212 25.76 14.93 15.19
CA ILE A 212 25.22 13.65 14.69
C ILE A 212 25.18 12.57 15.78
N SER A 213 26.15 12.61 16.72
CA SER A 213 26.26 11.65 17.83
C SER A 213 25.04 11.62 18.77
N GLU A 214 24.20 12.65 18.76
CA GLU A 214 23.00 12.74 19.60
C GLU A 214 21.89 11.77 19.15
N ASP A 215 21.94 11.31 17.90
CA ASP A 215 20.94 10.40 17.32
C ASP A 215 21.46 9.01 16.99
N THR A 216 22.76 8.82 16.79
CA THR A 216 23.34 7.49 16.54
C THR A 216 23.36 6.60 17.79
N GLY A 217 23.15 7.18 18.97
CA GLY A 217 23.28 6.47 20.23
C GLY A 217 24.69 5.91 20.43
N ALA A 218 24.83 4.86 21.24
CA ALA A 218 26.11 4.22 21.54
C ALA A 218 26.55 3.18 20.49
N TRP A 219 25.91 3.15 19.31
CA TRP A 219 26.14 2.11 18.32
C TRP A 219 27.30 2.45 17.39
N SER A 220 28.00 1.41 16.94
CA SER A 220 29.06 1.55 15.93
C SER A 220 28.46 1.84 14.54
N GLY A 221 29.24 2.48 13.67
CA GLY A 221 28.83 2.70 12.27
C GLY A 221 28.52 1.39 11.52
N GLN A 222 29.21 0.30 11.83
CA GLN A 222 28.93 -1.03 11.25
C GLN A 222 27.55 -1.53 11.67
N THR A 223 27.19 -1.35 12.94
CA THR A 223 25.87 -1.71 13.46
C THR A 223 24.77 -0.92 12.76
N HIS A 224 24.96 0.39 12.55
CA HIS A 224 24.03 1.21 11.79
C HIS A 224 23.83 0.71 10.35
N ALA A 225 24.91 0.34 9.65
CA ALA A 225 24.84 -0.16 8.28
C ALA A 225 24.07 -1.49 8.19
N ILE A 226 24.33 -2.43 9.11
CA ILE A 226 23.63 -3.72 9.16
C ILE A 226 22.14 -3.50 9.41
N TRP A 227 21.76 -2.70 10.40
CA TRP A 227 20.35 -2.44 10.71
C TRP A 227 19.63 -1.66 9.62
N THR A 228 20.32 -0.74 8.95
CA THR A 228 19.78 -0.04 7.76
C THR A 228 19.51 -1.03 6.62
N THR A 229 20.38 -2.02 6.42
CA THR A 229 20.15 -3.08 5.42
C THR A 229 18.95 -3.95 5.81
N ILE A 230 18.83 -4.33 7.08
CA ILE A 230 17.66 -5.07 7.59
C ILE A 230 16.38 -4.25 7.42
N TYR A 231 16.44 -2.94 7.63
CA TYR A 231 15.33 -2.02 7.43
C TYR A 231 14.86 -2.00 5.97
N ILE A 232 15.79 -1.83 5.03
CA ILE A 232 15.51 -1.88 3.58
C ILE A 232 14.91 -3.23 3.19
N ALA A 233 15.48 -4.33 3.68
CA ALA A 233 14.98 -5.67 3.43
C ALA A 233 13.55 -5.84 4.00
N GLY A 234 13.27 -5.33 5.21
CA GLY A 234 11.94 -5.34 5.81
C GLY A 234 10.91 -4.58 4.97
N LEU A 235 11.27 -3.42 4.44
CA LEU A 235 10.45 -2.63 3.53
C LEU A 235 10.20 -3.34 2.18
N ALA A 236 11.20 -4.05 1.66
CA ALA A 236 11.03 -4.91 0.50
C ALA A 236 10.06 -6.06 0.80
N VAL A 237 10.20 -6.76 1.94
CA VAL A 237 9.26 -7.81 2.35
C VAL A 237 7.84 -7.26 2.54
N PHE A 238 7.70 -6.02 3.01
CA PHE A 238 6.41 -5.32 3.09
C PHE A 238 5.78 -5.07 1.71
N ALA A 239 6.57 -4.65 0.72
CA ALA A 239 6.08 -4.54 -0.65
C ALA A 239 5.66 -5.92 -1.20
N ALA A 240 6.44 -6.96 -0.94
CA ALA A 240 6.13 -8.33 -1.33
C ALA A 240 4.84 -8.85 -0.68
N TYR A 241 4.55 -8.48 0.57
CA TYR A 241 3.28 -8.78 1.23
C TYR A 241 2.08 -8.29 0.44
N PHE A 242 2.08 -7.04 -0.03
CA PHE A 242 0.97 -6.51 -0.84
C PHE A 242 0.86 -7.20 -2.21
N THR A 243 1.97 -7.54 -2.85
CA THR A 243 1.97 -8.31 -4.10
C THR A 243 1.41 -9.72 -3.88
N LEU A 244 1.76 -10.39 -2.77
CA LEU A 244 1.20 -11.70 -2.40
C LEU A 244 -0.28 -11.60 -2.06
N LEU A 245 -0.68 -10.55 -1.35
CA LEU A 245 -2.07 -10.28 -1.00
C LEU A 245 -2.93 -10.11 -2.27
N ASP A 246 -2.46 -9.30 -3.22
CA ASP A 246 -3.08 -9.10 -4.54
C ASP A 246 -3.25 -10.45 -5.26
N ARG A 247 -2.17 -11.23 -5.33
CA ARG A 247 -2.20 -12.56 -5.97
C ARG A 247 -3.16 -13.53 -5.28
N TYR A 248 -3.22 -13.58 -3.96
CA TYR A 248 -4.05 -14.56 -3.25
C TYR A 248 -5.52 -14.19 -3.20
N ILE A 249 -5.83 -12.90 -3.17
CA ILE A 249 -7.20 -12.41 -3.25
C ILE A 249 -7.74 -12.56 -4.67
N LEU A 250 -6.96 -12.23 -5.70
CA LEU A 250 -7.41 -12.30 -7.10
C LEU A 250 -7.38 -13.71 -7.67
N ALA A 251 -6.33 -14.51 -7.41
CA ALA A 251 -6.20 -15.85 -8.00
C ALA A 251 -7.23 -16.87 -7.50
N ASN A 252 -7.92 -16.60 -6.39
CA ASN A 252 -9.05 -17.44 -5.98
C ASN A 252 -10.27 -17.29 -6.92
N ASN A 253 -10.34 -16.21 -7.71
CA ASN A 253 -11.38 -16.03 -8.72
C ASN A 253 -10.99 -16.58 -10.10
N ASP A 254 -9.68 -16.74 -10.36
CA ASP A 254 -9.12 -17.06 -11.69
C ASP A 254 -8.67 -18.53 -11.85
N GLN A 255 -8.96 -19.44 -10.91
CA GLN A 255 -8.54 -20.86 -11.03
C GLN A 255 -9.09 -21.57 -12.28
N ASP A 256 -10.04 -20.97 -13.00
CA ASP A 256 -10.61 -21.50 -14.25
C ASP A 256 -9.93 -20.99 -15.54
N ILE A 257 -8.92 -20.10 -15.47
CA ILE A 257 -8.33 -19.42 -16.67
C ILE A 257 -6.82 -19.74 -16.88
N GLN A 258 -6.27 -20.79 -16.25
CA GLN A 258 -4.82 -21.04 -16.26
C GLN A 258 -4.24 -21.81 -17.49
N ASN A 259 -4.94 -21.88 -18.62
CA ASN A 259 -4.38 -22.47 -19.85
C ASN A 259 -4.18 -21.44 -20.98
N ILE A 260 -3.61 -20.27 -20.67
CA ILE A 260 -3.14 -19.34 -21.71
C ILE A 260 -1.62 -19.50 -21.85
N THR A 261 -1.23 -20.31 -22.82
CA THR A 261 0.15 -20.44 -23.32
C THR A 261 0.55 -19.12 -23.97
N ILE A 262 1.46 -18.37 -23.35
CA ILE A 262 1.97 -17.10 -23.91
C ILE A 262 2.94 -17.45 -25.06
N PRO A 263 2.69 -17.05 -26.31
CA PRO A 263 3.62 -17.29 -27.40
C PRO A 263 4.90 -16.44 -27.26
N SER A 264 6.04 -17.02 -27.63
CA SER A 264 7.39 -16.44 -27.55
C SER A 264 7.63 -15.19 -28.44
N THR A 265 6.63 -14.78 -29.23
CA THR A 265 6.69 -13.61 -30.11
C THR A 265 6.59 -12.27 -29.35
N PHE A 266 6.17 -12.28 -28.08
CA PHE A 266 5.91 -11.07 -27.27
C PHE A 266 7.16 -10.24 -26.95
N LEU A 267 8.35 -10.85 -26.92
CA LEU A 267 9.62 -10.12 -26.73
C LEU A 267 10.07 -9.36 -27.99
N SER A 268 9.52 -9.68 -29.17
CA SER A 268 9.84 -8.97 -30.42
C SER A 268 9.00 -7.70 -30.64
N THR A 269 7.87 -7.56 -29.95
CA THR A 269 6.89 -6.49 -30.22
C THR A 269 7.26 -5.15 -29.57
N VAL A 270 8.09 -5.14 -28.53
CA VAL A 270 8.61 -3.89 -27.93
C VAL A 270 9.60 -3.18 -28.88
N SER A 271 10.17 -3.90 -29.85
CA SER A 271 11.01 -3.32 -30.92
C SER A 271 10.23 -2.93 -32.18
N ARG A 272 8.98 -3.39 -32.36
CA ARG A 272 8.20 -3.22 -33.60
C ARG A 272 7.12 -2.13 -33.52
N SER A 273 6.86 -1.56 -32.34
CA SER A 273 5.91 -0.44 -32.19
C SER A 273 6.38 0.88 -32.83
N VAL A 274 7.51 0.88 -33.55
CA VAL A 274 8.06 2.06 -34.26
C VAL A 274 8.31 1.79 -35.76
N SER A 275 8.04 0.59 -36.31
CA SER A 275 8.40 0.28 -37.71
C SER A 275 7.39 -0.58 -38.50
N PHE A 276 6.51 0.13 -39.24
CA PHE A 276 5.91 -0.23 -40.55
C PHE A 276 5.02 -1.50 -40.68
N PRO A 277 4.43 -1.79 -41.87
CA PRO A 277 3.21 -1.19 -42.39
C PRO A 277 2.10 -2.24 -42.67
N HIS A 278 0.96 -1.72 -43.09
CA HIS A 278 -0.29 -2.35 -43.48
C HIS A 278 -0.13 -3.63 -44.35
N ASN A 279 -0.77 -4.74 -43.95
CA ASN A 279 -1.33 -5.71 -44.89
C ASN A 279 -2.55 -6.41 -44.27
N SER A 280 -3.67 -6.26 -44.96
CA SER A 280 -4.99 -6.77 -44.64
C SER A 280 -5.21 -8.16 -45.25
N SER A 281 -5.93 -9.01 -44.51
CA SER A 281 -6.67 -10.22 -44.90
C SER A 281 -6.32 -11.46 -44.06
N MET A 282 -7.00 -11.61 -42.92
CA MET A 282 -7.22 -12.93 -42.32
C MET A 282 -8.68 -13.06 -41.89
N PRO A 283 -9.33 -14.21 -42.14
CA PRO A 283 -10.72 -14.44 -41.76
C PRO A 283 -10.85 -14.69 -40.25
N PRO A 284 -12.02 -14.45 -39.65
CA PRO A 284 -12.23 -14.58 -38.22
C PRO A 284 -12.19 -16.05 -37.75
N PRO A 285 -11.58 -16.35 -36.60
CA PRO A 285 -11.61 -17.69 -36.03
C PRO A 285 -13.01 -18.02 -35.52
N GLN A 286 -13.62 -19.07 -36.07
CA GLN A 286 -14.83 -19.69 -35.53
C GLN A 286 -14.49 -20.47 -34.25
N PHE A 287 -14.84 -19.92 -33.09
CA PHE A 287 -14.84 -20.66 -31.84
C PHE A 287 -16.13 -21.49 -31.72
N ILE A 288 -16.04 -22.78 -32.08
CA ILE A 288 -17.02 -23.79 -31.70
C ILE A 288 -16.54 -24.39 -30.38
N GLY A 289 -17.16 -23.97 -29.28
CA GLY A 289 -16.91 -24.51 -27.95
C GLY A 289 -18.22 -24.60 -27.17
N ASN A 290 -18.69 -25.84 -26.96
CA ASN A 290 -19.80 -26.15 -26.08
C ASN A 290 -19.51 -25.61 -24.68
N SER A 291 -20.22 -24.56 -24.29
CA SER A 291 -20.10 -23.95 -22.97
C SER A 291 -20.85 -24.83 -21.96
N PRO A 292 -20.18 -25.49 -21.00
CA PRO A 292 -20.90 -26.04 -19.86
C PRO A 292 -21.54 -24.87 -19.11
N ASN A 293 -22.75 -25.09 -18.60
CA ASN A 293 -23.53 -24.13 -17.81
C ASN A 293 -22.69 -23.58 -16.65
N CYS A 294 -22.02 -22.46 -16.90
CA CYS A 294 -21.34 -21.66 -15.89
C CYS A 294 -22.43 -20.91 -15.14
N THR A 295 -23.04 -21.59 -14.17
CA THR A 295 -23.83 -20.92 -13.15
C THR A 295 -22.90 -19.92 -12.49
N THR A 296 -23.20 -18.65 -12.67
CA THR A 296 -22.51 -17.49 -12.11
C THR A 296 -22.61 -17.58 -10.60
N HIS A 297 -21.71 -18.37 -10.00
CA HIS A 297 -21.64 -18.57 -8.57
C HIS A 297 -21.08 -17.29 -7.97
N LEU A 298 -22.02 -16.37 -7.72
CA LEU A 298 -21.91 -15.07 -7.11
C LEU A 298 -20.69 -15.03 -6.18
N THR A 299 -19.68 -14.29 -6.62
CA THR A 299 -18.37 -14.17 -5.98
C THR A 299 -18.55 -13.97 -4.48
N LYS A 300 -18.12 -14.97 -3.70
CA LYS A 300 -18.24 -14.97 -2.25
C LYS A 300 -17.44 -13.77 -1.73
N LYS A 301 -18.12 -12.65 -1.47
CA LYS A 301 -17.49 -11.38 -1.09
C LYS A 301 -16.66 -11.61 0.17
N GLN A 302 -15.36 -11.73 -0.01
CA GLN A 302 -14.44 -12.02 1.07
C GLN A 302 -14.46 -10.85 2.05
N SER A 303 -14.85 -11.12 3.29
CA SER A 303 -14.92 -10.08 4.31
C SER A 303 -13.50 -9.62 4.63
N VAL A 304 -13.23 -8.32 4.44
CA VAL A 304 -11.94 -7.68 4.72
C VAL A 304 -11.54 -7.91 6.18
N VAL A 305 -12.49 -7.68 7.10
CA VAL A 305 -12.27 -7.82 8.54
C VAL A 305 -12.00 -9.28 8.91
N HIS A 306 -12.65 -10.23 8.22
CA HIS A 306 -12.41 -11.67 8.44
C HIS A 306 -11.00 -12.09 8.01
N LEU A 307 -10.52 -11.57 6.88
CA LEU A 307 -9.15 -11.79 6.43
C LEU A 307 -8.14 -11.17 7.41
N ALA A 308 -8.36 -9.92 7.82
CA ALA A 308 -7.51 -9.22 8.79
C ALA A 308 -7.44 -9.98 10.13
N MET A 309 -8.57 -10.43 10.66
CA MET A 309 -8.67 -11.22 11.89
C MET A 309 -7.78 -12.47 11.83
N TRP A 310 -7.89 -13.26 10.76
CA TRP A 310 -7.10 -14.48 10.62
C TRP A 310 -5.61 -14.20 10.42
N ILE A 311 -5.23 -13.18 9.64
CA ILE A 311 -3.83 -12.76 9.49
C ILE A 311 -3.22 -12.46 10.85
N HIS A 312 -3.93 -11.74 11.72
CA HIS A 312 -3.45 -11.37 13.05
C HIS A 312 -3.46 -12.55 14.04
N LEU A 313 -4.43 -13.46 13.94
CA LEU A 313 -4.45 -14.67 14.78
C LEU A 313 -3.22 -15.56 14.52
N PHE A 314 -2.89 -15.80 13.25
CA PHE A 314 -1.63 -16.48 12.90
C PHE A 314 -0.40 -15.63 13.27
N GLY A 315 -0.55 -14.31 13.25
CA GLY A 315 0.46 -13.36 13.69
C GLY A 315 0.86 -13.52 15.14
N ILE A 316 -0.11 -13.73 16.04
CA ILE A 316 0.16 -14.02 17.46
C ILE A 316 1.03 -15.27 17.58
N VAL A 317 0.69 -16.35 16.86
CA VAL A 317 1.49 -17.58 16.87
C VAL A 317 2.92 -17.31 16.39
N PHE A 318 3.07 -16.54 15.32
CA PHE A 318 4.38 -16.16 14.78
C PHE A 318 5.19 -15.29 15.76
N ILE A 319 4.57 -14.30 16.40
CA ILE A 319 5.21 -13.45 17.41
C ILE A 319 5.67 -14.28 18.60
N LEU A 320 4.80 -15.15 19.11
CA LEU A 320 5.14 -16.05 20.21
C LEU A 320 6.29 -16.99 19.84
N ALA A 321 6.38 -17.44 18.58
CA ALA A 321 7.50 -18.24 18.10
C ALA A 321 8.81 -17.43 17.96
N MET A 322 8.74 -16.10 17.89
CA MET A 322 9.87 -15.18 17.74
C MET A 322 10.32 -14.54 19.07
N PHE A 323 9.80 -14.98 20.22
CA PHE A 323 10.16 -14.41 21.53
C PHE A 323 11.68 -14.45 21.81
N TRP A 324 12.37 -15.47 21.31
CA TRP A 324 13.81 -15.69 21.50
C TRP A 324 14.67 -14.61 20.83
N THR A 325 14.13 -13.83 19.89
CA THR A 325 14.85 -12.74 19.23
C THR A 325 15.35 -11.67 20.19
N ASP A 326 14.65 -11.46 21.31
CA ASP A 326 15.01 -10.44 22.30
C ASP A 326 16.12 -10.89 23.26
N PHE A 327 16.57 -12.15 23.18
CA PHE A 327 17.67 -12.70 23.99
C PHE A 327 19.06 -12.42 23.41
N PHE A 328 19.17 -12.01 22.14
CA PHE A 328 20.48 -11.63 21.60
C PHE A 328 20.78 -10.19 22.00
N PRO A 329 21.91 -9.90 22.68
CA PRO A 329 22.24 -8.54 23.13
C PRO A 329 22.29 -7.51 22.00
N GLU A 330 22.71 -7.94 20.81
CA GLU A 330 22.78 -7.09 19.62
C GLU A 330 21.41 -6.78 19.01
N VAL A 331 20.38 -7.58 19.32
CA VAL A 331 19.02 -7.50 18.74
C VAL A 331 18.01 -6.99 19.77
N GLY A 332 18.00 -7.57 20.97
CA GLY A 332 17.07 -7.28 22.05
C GLY A 332 17.67 -6.59 23.25
N LYS A 333 16.83 -6.36 24.27
CA LYS A 333 17.24 -5.73 25.55
C LYS A 333 17.50 -6.73 26.67
N GLY A 334 17.03 -7.96 26.56
CA GLY A 334 17.18 -8.95 27.62
C GLY A 334 18.56 -9.60 27.59
N GLU A 335 19.32 -9.49 28.68
CA GLU A 335 20.56 -10.26 28.87
C GLU A 335 20.26 -11.71 29.28
N ASN A 336 19.11 -11.93 29.92
CA ASN A 336 18.64 -13.23 30.38
C ASN A 336 17.10 -13.32 30.28
N ALA A 337 16.56 -14.52 30.51
CA ALA A 337 15.12 -14.78 30.40
C ALA A 337 14.28 -14.00 31.42
N SER A 338 14.80 -13.76 32.63
CA SER A 338 14.10 -12.97 33.65
C SER A 338 13.99 -11.50 33.26
N ASP A 339 15.05 -10.91 32.72
CA ASP A 339 15.09 -9.51 32.28
C ASP A 339 14.17 -9.30 31.09
N PHE A 340 14.19 -10.24 30.13
CA PHE A 340 13.21 -10.27 29.04
C PHE A 340 11.78 -10.24 29.57
N TRP A 341 11.45 -11.09 30.54
CA TRP A 341 10.10 -11.17 31.09
C TRP A 341 9.71 -9.91 31.86
N ASN A 342 10.64 -9.35 32.63
CA ASN A 342 10.46 -8.10 33.35
C ASN A 342 10.21 -6.92 32.40
N HIS A 343 11.00 -6.79 31.34
CA HIS A 343 10.78 -5.78 30.29
C HIS A 343 9.49 -6.00 29.54
N THR A 344 9.14 -7.24 29.22
CA THR A 344 7.91 -7.56 28.50
C THR A 344 6.68 -7.22 29.33
N ILE A 345 6.63 -7.64 30.60
CA ILE A 345 5.54 -7.32 31.52
C ILE A 345 5.46 -5.82 31.78
N SER A 346 6.59 -5.16 32.06
CA SER A 346 6.62 -3.71 32.31
C SER A 346 6.14 -2.95 31.08
N GLY A 347 6.57 -3.36 29.89
CA GLY A 347 6.10 -2.84 28.61
C GLY A 347 4.59 -2.98 28.48
N ILE A 348 4.03 -4.19 28.65
CA ILE A 348 2.58 -4.44 28.59
C ILE A 348 1.83 -3.57 29.60
N ALA A 349 2.28 -3.52 30.85
CA ALA A 349 1.65 -2.70 31.90
C ALA A 349 1.61 -1.21 31.52
N CYS A 350 2.66 -0.69 30.89
CA CYS A 350 2.73 0.70 30.45
C CYS A 350 1.70 1.08 29.37
N HIS A 351 1.10 0.11 28.65
CA HIS A 351 0.02 0.39 27.69
C HIS A 351 -1.32 0.68 28.38
N PHE A 352 -1.48 0.29 29.64
CA PHE A 352 -2.71 0.44 30.41
C PHE A 352 -2.57 1.41 31.59
N GLN A 353 -1.34 1.77 31.96
CA GLN A 353 -1.10 2.75 33.01
C GLN A 353 -1.29 4.17 32.49
N LYS A 354 -2.30 4.88 33.03
CA LYS A 354 -2.54 6.28 32.68
C LYS A 354 -1.37 7.17 33.11
N PRO A 355 -1.08 8.24 32.37
CA PRO A 355 -0.16 9.27 32.82
C PRO A 355 -0.67 9.85 34.16
N LEU A 356 0.15 9.82 35.21
CA LEU A 356 -0.11 10.54 36.46
C LEU A 356 -0.04 12.07 36.25
N PRO A 357 -0.43 12.92 37.21
CA PRO A 357 -0.12 14.34 37.12
C PRO A 357 1.40 14.57 37.35
N PRO A 358 2.03 15.58 36.70
CA PRO A 358 3.45 15.87 36.85
C PRO A 358 3.88 16.18 38.30
N ASN A 359 2.92 16.52 39.18
CA ASN A 359 3.17 16.86 40.58
C ASN A 359 3.25 15.64 41.51
N MET A 360 3.03 14.41 41.03
CA MET A 360 3.00 13.18 41.85
C MET A 360 4.24 12.27 41.66
N GLY A 361 5.33 12.80 41.09
CA GLY A 361 6.59 12.07 40.91
C GLY A 361 6.85 11.65 39.46
N GLN A 362 8.02 11.02 39.23
CA GLN A 362 8.42 10.58 37.89
C GLN A 362 7.46 9.51 37.35
N PHE A 363 6.95 9.73 36.14
CA PHE A 363 6.13 8.78 35.42
C PHE A 363 6.96 7.53 35.09
N PRO A 364 6.61 6.34 35.59
CA PRO A 364 7.37 5.15 35.25
C PRO A 364 7.26 4.82 33.75
N CYS A 365 6.12 5.13 33.11
CA CYS A 365 5.78 4.68 31.76
C CYS A 365 5.72 5.78 30.67
N GLY A 366 6.07 7.03 31.01
CA GLY A 366 6.01 8.15 30.06
C GLY A 366 4.66 8.29 29.34
N ASN A 367 4.70 8.56 28.03
CA ASN A 367 3.52 8.74 27.18
C ASN A 367 3.10 7.46 26.42
N VAL A 368 3.57 6.28 26.85
CA VAL A 368 3.27 5.00 26.17
C VAL A 368 1.78 4.79 26.00
N PHE A 369 0.97 5.09 27.04
CA PHE A 369 -0.49 5.00 26.95
C PHE A 369 -1.05 5.81 25.78
N ILE A 370 -0.72 7.10 25.68
CA ILE A 370 -1.31 7.97 24.65
C ILE A 370 -0.88 7.52 23.25
N PHE A 371 0.42 7.32 23.03
CA PHE A 371 0.93 6.97 21.71
C PHE A 371 0.51 5.55 21.28
N SER A 372 0.47 4.58 22.20
CA SER A 372 0.04 3.22 21.88
C SER A 372 -1.41 3.17 21.43
N TRP A 373 -2.34 3.81 22.14
CA TRP A 373 -3.77 3.77 21.79
C TRP A 373 -4.08 4.54 20.50
N LEU A 374 -3.43 5.68 20.26
CA LEU A 374 -3.55 6.39 18.99
C LEU A 374 -2.96 5.59 17.82
N PHE A 375 -1.80 4.96 18.05
CA PHE A 375 -1.18 4.07 17.06
C PHE A 375 -2.07 2.86 16.78
N MET A 376 -2.66 2.25 17.80
CA MET A 376 -3.58 1.11 17.68
C MET A 376 -4.82 1.45 16.85
N CYS A 377 -5.46 2.60 17.12
CA CYS A 377 -6.61 3.06 16.36
C CYS A 377 -6.26 3.28 14.88
N SER A 378 -5.14 3.97 14.61
CA SER A 378 -4.68 4.21 13.23
C SER A 378 -4.23 2.92 12.54
N TYR A 379 -3.59 1.99 13.25
CA TYR A 379 -3.18 0.67 12.76
C TYR A 379 -4.37 -0.20 12.34
N VAL A 380 -5.40 -0.32 13.18
CA VAL A 380 -6.61 -1.10 12.84
C VAL A 380 -7.29 -0.51 11.61
N LEU A 381 -7.41 0.82 11.53
CA LEU A 381 -7.95 1.51 10.35
C LEU A 381 -7.08 1.25 9.11
N PHE A 382 -5.77 1.34 9.23
CA PHE A 382 -4.81 1.07 8.15
C PHE A 382 -4.95 -0.36 7.61
N VAL A 383 -4.98 -1.37 8.48
CA VAL A 383 -5.11 -2.77 8.06
C VAL A 383 -6.42 -2.99 7.29
N VAL A 384 -7.54 -2.49 7.79
CA VAL A 384 -8.84 -2.65 7.11
C VAL A 384 -8.86 -1.89 5.79
N MET A 385 -8.44 -0.62 5.79
CA MET A 385 -8.51 0.23 4.59
C MET A 385 -7.50 -0.20 3.53
N SER A 386 -6.33 -0.69 3.90
CA SER A 386 -5.32 -1.18 2.94
C SER A 386 -5.80 -2.41 2.19
N ILE A 387 -6.34 -3.42 2.90
CA ILE A 387 -6.91 -4.61 2.28
C ILE A 387 -8.17 -4.24 1.46
N LYS A 388 -9.04 -3.39 2.00
CA LYS A 388 -10.24 -2.92 1.28
C LYS A 388 -9.87 -2.19 0.00
N PHE A 389 -8.93 -1.26 0.06
CA PHE A 389 -8.47 -0.48 -1.08
C PHE A 389 -7.79 -1.35 -2.14
N LEU A 390 -7.00 -2.34 -1.71
CA LEU A 390 -6.42 -3.33 -2.62
C LEU A 390 -7.49 -4.16 -3.33
N ILE A 391 -8.54 -4.59 -2.64
CA ILE A 391 -9.68 -5.30 -3.26
C ILE A 391 -10.41 -4.40 -4.27
N LEU A 392 -10.60 -3.11 -3.95
CA LEU A 392 -11.27 -2.16 -4.84
C LEU A 392 -10.44 -1.85 -6.10
N THR A 393 -9.14 -1.61 -5.93
CA THR A 393 -8.25 -1.24 -7.04
C THR A 393 -7.75 -2.43 -7.84
N GLN A 394 -7.72 -3.62 -7.24
CA GLN A 394 -7.09 -4.83 -7.77
C GLN A 394 -5.64 -4.58 -8.20
N SER A 395 -4.92 -3.77 -7.40
CA SER A 395 -3.55 -3.37 -7.68
C SER A 395 -2.76 -3.09 -6.40
N ALA A 396 -1.77 -3.95 -6.12
CA ALA A 396 -0.78 -3.72 -5.07
C ALA A 396 -0.01 -2.40 -5.27
N VAL A 397 0.39 -2.09 -6.50
CA VAL A 397 1.14 -0.86 -6.84
C VAL A 397 0.33 0.38 -6.52
N TYR A 398 -0.95 0.43 -6.93
CA TYR A 398 -1.79 1.60 -6.64
C TYR A 398 -2.06 1.74 -5.13
N THR A 399 -2.17 0.62 -4.42
CA THR A 399 -2.33 0.62 -2.96
C THR A 399 -1.11 1.23 -2.26
N ILE A 400 0.09 0.76 -2.60
CA ILE A 400 1.35 1.27 -2.05
C ILE A 400 1.61 2.72 -2.48
N ALA A 401 1.30 3.09 -3.73
CA ALA A 401 1.43 4.47 -4.20
C ALA A 401 0.53 5.43 -3.40
N SER A 402 -0.69 5.00 -3.06
CA SER A 402 -1.59 5.78 -2.21
C SER A 402 -1.04 5.92 -0.79
N MET A 403 -0.52 4.84 -0.18
CA MET A 403 0.15 4.92 1.13
C MET A 403 1.38 5.83 1.11
N SER A 404 2.16 5.82 0.03
CA SER A 404 3.39 6.60 -0.08
C SER A 404 3.15 8.12 -0.14
N THR A 405 1.91 8.54 -0.41
CA THR A 405 1.50 9.96 -0.27
C THR A 405 1.59 10.45 1.17
N SER A 406 1.64 9.55 2.14
CA SER A 406 1.88 9.92 3.54
C SER A 406 3.28 10.47 3.79
N LEU A 407 4.28 10.18 2.95
CA LEU A 407 5.65 10.69 3.14
C LEU A 407 5.75 12.23 3.10
N PRO A 408 5.25 12.94 2.06
CA PRO A 408 5.23 14.41 2.08
C PRO A 408 4.38 14.96 3.22
N LEU A 409 3.27 14.29 3.57
CA LEU A 409 2.42 14.73 4.67
C LEU A 409 3.12 14.63 6.04
N VAL A 410 3.96 13.61 6.23
CA VAL A 410 4.79 13.45 7.44
C VAL A 410 5.88 14.54 7.49
N GLY A 411 6.55 14.84 6.37
CA GLY A 411 7.53 15.93 6.31
C GLY A 411 6.93 17.31 6.60
N ILE A 412 5.77 17.59 6.00
CA ILE A 412 4.99 18.81 6.30
C ILE A 412 4.60 18.84 7.79
N TRP A 413 4.12 17.71 8.33
CA TRP A 413 3.75 17.61 9.74
C TRP A 413 4.90 17.95 10.69
N TRP A 414 6.08 17.35 10.49
CA TRP A 414 7.25 17.62 11.33
C TRP A 414 7.84 19.02 11.16
N SER A 415 7.52 19.71 10.06
CA SER A 415 7.90 21.11 9.87
C SER A 415 6.95 22.09 10.58
N LEU A 416 5.71 21.65 10.86
CA LEU A 416 4.68 22.45 11.54
C LEU A 416 4.61 22.18 13.05
N PHE A 417 4.92 20.95 13.47
CA PHE A 417 4.78 20.48 14.84
C PHE A 417 6.07 19.83 15.34
N HIS A 418 6.40 20.06 16.61
CA HIS A 418 7.42 19.29 17.33
C HIS A 418 6.86 18.74 18.64
N VAL A 419 7.51 17.73 19.22
CA VAL A 419 7.04 17.03 20.43
C VAL A 419 7.82 17.50 21.66
N SER A 420 7.26 18.43 22.42
CA SER A 420 7.96 18.97 23.59
C SER A 420 8.36 17.88 24.59
N PRO A 421 9.66 17.75 24.92
CA PRO A 421 10.15 16.72 25.85
C PRO A 421 9.69 16.96 27.29
N HIS A 422 9.26 18.18 27.64
CA HIS A 422 8.94 18.56 29.02
C HIS A 422 7.43 18.56 29.34
N THR A 423 6.55 18.41 28.36
CA THR A 423 5.09 18.50 28.56
C THR A 423 4.37 17.31 27.94
N ILE A 424 4.00 16.29 28.72
CA ILE A 424 3.03 15.18 28.45
C ILE A 424 2.92 14.73 26.96
N GLY A 425 4.01 14.78 26.18
CA GLY A 425 3.98 14.52 24.74
C GLY A 425 3.01 15.41 23.93
N LEU A 426 2.67 16.61 24.44
CA LEU A 426 1.83 17.56 23.71
C LEU A 426 2.61 18.11 22.51
N LEU A 427 1.95 18.05 21.36
CA LEU A 427 2.43 18.63 20.11
C LEU A 427 2.42 20.16 20.25
N VAL A 428 3.59 20.76 20.11
CA VAL A 428 3.75 22.22 20.10
C VAL A 428 3.73 22.67 18.65
N TRP A 429 2.82 23.58 18.33
CA TRP A 429 2.79 24.27 17.04
C TRP A 429 3.99 25.20 16.96
N SER A 430 4.90 24.93 16.03
CA SER A 430 6.12 25.70 15.81
C SER A 430 6.49 25.61 14.34
N PRO A 431 5.79 26.35 13.48
CA PRO A 431 6.04 26.31 12.05
C PRO A 431 7.45 26.84 11.78
N SER A 432 8.23 26.02 11.08
CA SER A 432 9.56 26.38 10.60
C SER A 432 9.61 26.21 9.09
N ILE A 433 10.21 27.16 8.39
CA ILE A 433 10.41 27.06 6.94
C ILE A 433 11.67 26.23 6.72
N THR A 434 11.47 24.95 6.46
CA THR A 434 12.54 23.96 6.29
C THR A 434 12.62 23.55 4.82
N GLY A 435 13.76 23.01 4.39
CA GLY A 435 13.83 22.37 3.08
C GLY A 435 12.88 21.17 2.97
N GLU A 436 12.65 20.43 4.06
CA GLU A 436 11.66 19.34 4.11
C GLU A 436 10.24 19.84 3.79
N LEU A 437 9.86 21.01 4.31
CA LEU A 437 8.56 21.63 4.03
C LEU A 437 8.47 22.03 2.56
N ILE A 438 9.51 22.68 2.02
CA ILE A 438 9.54 23.12 0.61
C ILE A 438 9.47 21.91 -0.33
N CYS A 439 10.32 20.91 -0.13
CA CYS A 439 10.34 19.68 -0.91
C CYS A 439 9.04 18.87 -0.76
N GLY A 440 8.46 18.83 0.45
CA GLY A 440 7.15 18.23 0.69
C GLY A 440 6.04 18.92 -0.08
N LEU A 441 6.01 20.26 -0.07
CA LEU A 441 5.04 21.08 -0.80
C LEU A 441 5.21 21.02 -2.33
N LEU A 442 6.44 20.85 -2.83
CA LEU A 442 6.71 20.70 -4.26
C LEU A 442 6.43 19.28 -4.77
N GLY A 443 6.79 18.25 -4.02
CA GLY A 443 6.58 16.85 -4.42
C GLY A 443 5.12 16.40 -4.29
N LEU A 444 4.37 16.93 -3.32
CA LEU A 444 2.96 16.56 -3.11
C LEU A 444 2.07 16.79 -4.35
N PRO A 445 2.09 17.95 -5.03
CA PRO A 445 1.36 18.15 -6.30
C PRO A 445 1.71 17.11 -7.37
N ILE A 446 2.99 16.77 -7.52
CA ILE A 446 3.46 15.79 -8.51
C ILE A 446 2.87 14.40 -8.19
N ILE A 447 2.90 14.00 -6.92
CA ILE A 447 2.29 12.75 -6.43
C ILE A 447 0.77 12.76 -6.68
N LEU A 448 0.09 13.87 -6.40
CA LEU A 448 -1.35 14.00 -6.61
C LEU A 448 -1.73 13.88 -8.09
N VAL A 449 -0.94 14.46 -9.00
CA VAL A 449 -1.12 14.30 -10.46
C VAL A 449 -0.99 12.83 -10.85
N GLY A 450 0.08 12.15 -10.43
CA GLY A 450 0.26 10.72 -10.72
C GLY A 450 -0.87 9.85 -10.16
N LEU A 451 -1.33 10.14 -8.94
CA LEU A 451 -2.48 9.48 -8.32
C LEU A 451 -3.81 9.74 -9.05
N PHE A 452 -4.00 10.94 -9.57
CA PHE A 452 -5.17 11.30 -10.37
C PHE A 452 -5.17 10.54 -11.70
N LEU A 453 -4.01 10.40 -12.35
CA LEU A 453 -3.87 9.61 -13.57
C LEU A 453 -4.13 8.11 -13.32
N LEU A 454 -3.64 7.56 -12.21
CA LEU A 454 -3.97 6.19 -11.78
C LEU A 454 -5.46 6.02 -11.51
N TYR A 455 -6.10 7.00 -10.88
CA TYR A 455 -7.55 6.99 -10.66
C TYR A 455 -8.32 7.02 -11.98
N LYS A 456 -7.94 7.88 -12.93
CA LYS A 456 -8.57 7.95 -14.26
C LYS A 456 -8.42 6.64 -15.02
N ALA A 457 -7.23 6.06 -15.01
CA ALA A 457 -6.98 4.74 -15.62
C ALA A 457 -7.87 3.66 -14.98
N HIS A 458 -7.92 3.60 -13.65
CA HIS A 458 -8.78 2.66 -12.93
C HIS A 458 -10.26 2.82 -13.27
N LEU A 459 -10.77 4.05 -13.36
CA LEU A 459 -12.16 4.31 -13.74
C LEU A 459 -12.46 3.84 -15.17
N LYS A 460 -11.54 4.05 -16.12
CA LYS A 460 -11.68 3.58 -17.50
C LYS A 460 -11.81 2.05 -17.53
N ASP A 461 -10.93 1.35 -16.82
CA ASP A 461 -10.94 -0.11 -16.74
C ASP A 461 -12.21 -0.65 -16.05
N TYR A 462 -12.65 0.05 -15.00
CA TYR A 462 -13.89 -0.26 -14.29
C TYR A 462 -15.13 -0.10 -15.18
N GLN A 463 -15.21 0.99 -15.95
CA GLN A 463 -16.31 1.23 -16.89
C GLN A 463 -16.36 0.19 -17.99
N PHE A 464 -15.21 -0.19 -18.54
CA PHE A 464 -15.11 -1.20 -19.59
C PHE A 464 -15.59 -2.58 -19.10
N SER A 465 -15.15 -2.99 -17.90
CA SER A 465 -15.60 -4.22 -17.24
C SER A 465 -17.12 -4.26 -17.05
N ARG A 466 -17.73 -3.14 -16.63
CA ARG A 466 -19.19 -3.03 -16.43
C ARG A 466 -19.98 -3.14 -17.74
N HIS A 467 -19.47 -2.58 -18.84
CA HIS A 467 -20.12 -2.69 -20.14
C HIS A 467 -20.11 -4.14 -20.63
N ASN A 468 -18.96 -4.83 -20.54
CA ASN A 468 -18.83 -6.23 -20.95
C ASN A 468 -19.77 -7.16 -20.16
N SER A 469 -19.94 -6.94 -18.85
CA SER A 469 -20.89 -7.72 -18.04
C SER A 469 -22.34 -7.59 -18.50
N ARG A 470 -22.77 -6.39 -18.95
CA ARG A 470 -24.15 -6.16 -19.41
C ARG A 470 -24.46 -6.82 -20.75
N TYR A 471 -23.47 -6.92 -21.63
CA TYR A 471 -23.62 -7.60 -22.92
C TYR A 471 -23.80 -9.11 -22.74
N VAL A 472 -23.07 -9.72 -21.80
CA VAL A 472 -23.20 -11.16 -21.49
C VAL A 472 -24.58 -11.49 -20.94
N ASP A 473 -25.10 -10.68 -20.00
CA ASP A 473 -26.44 -10.90 -19.44
C ASP A 473 -27.54 -10.77 -20.50
N SER A 474 -27.45 -9.76 -21.38
CA SER A 474 -28.43 -9.55 -22.46
C SER A 474 -28.43 -10.71 -23.47
N THR A 475 -27.25 -11.22 -23.84
CA THR A 475 -27.13 -12.33 -24.81
C THR A 475 -27.63 -13.65 -24.23
N THR A 476 -27.41 -13.86 -22.93
CA THR A 476 -27.90 -15.06 -22.21
C THR A 476 -29.42 -15.04 -22.07
N LEU A 477 -30.01 -13.87 -21.77
CA LEU A 477 -31.46 -13.68 -21.74
C LEU A 477 -32.11 -13.93 -23.11
N VAL A 478 -31.50 -13.45 -24.19
CA VAL A 478 -31.99 -13.69 -25.56
C VAL A 478 -31.90 -15.17 -25.95
N ARG A 479 -30.83 -15.89 -25.55
CA ARG A 479 -30.73 -17.34 -25.79
C ARG A 479 -31.78 -18.13 -25.00
N LEU A 480 -31.98 -17.83 -23.72
CA LEU A 480 -33.00 -18.51 -22.92
C LEU A 480 -34.42 -18.22 -23.42
N ALA A 481 -34.69 -17.00 -23.90
CA ALA A 481 -35.96 -16.67 -24.54
C ALA A 481 -36.15 -17.41 -25.88
N SER A 482 -35.07 -17.64 -26.64
CA SER A 482 -35.07 -18.40 -27.89
C SER A 482 -35.21 -19.91 -27.69
N GLU A 483 -34.76 -20.47 -26.57
CA GLU A 483 -34.91 -21.90 -26.28
C GLU A 483 -36.33 -22.21 -25.77
N ASN A 484 -36.92 -21.31 -24.97
CA ASN A 484 -38.30 -21.44 -24.50
C ASN A 484 -39.36 -21.24 -25.59
N SER A 485 -39.03 -20.65 -26.74
CA SER A 485 -39.96 -20.51 -27.86
C SER A 485 -39.96 -21.71 -28.83
N LYS A 486 -39.04 -22.67 -28.63
CA LYS A 486 -38.93 -23.90 -29.43
C LYS A 486 -39.50 -25.15 -28.74
N GLN A 487 -39.99 -25.03 -27.50
CA GLN A 487 -40.83 -26.01 -26.82
C GLN A 487 -42.28 -25.56 -26.90
#